data_AF-A0A536LTU8-F1
#
_entry.id   AF-A0A536LTU8-F1
#
_cell.length_a   1.000
_cell.length_b   1.000
_cell.length_c   1.000
_cell.angle_alpha   90.00
_cell.angle_beta   90.00
_cell.angle_gamma   90.00
#
_symmetry.space_group_name_H-M   'P 1'
#
loop_
_entity.id
_entity.type
_entity.pdbx_description
1 polymer ?
#
loop_
_entity_poly.entity_id
_entity_poly.type
_entity_poly.pdbx_seq_one_letter_code
_entity_poly.pdbx_strand_id
1 'polypeptide(L)'
;FSALWMTAFYPRVPGGALAHVFRLGFGTGMAASIILGFVAIRNRDVARHRAWMARAYALALGAGTQVLTQGIGNAVFGPSELTTALMLGAGWGINLAVVEYIIRARFPASARARTPVSATAA
;
A
#
# COMPACT_ATOMS: atom_id res chain seq x y z
N PHE A 1 1.59 -9.01 -8.94
CA PHE A 1 2.78 -9.85 -9.18
C PHE A 1 3.37 -9.66 -10.57
N SER A 2 2.57 -9.60 -11.64
CA SER A 2 3.05 -9.33 -13.01
C SER A 2 3.85 -8.03 -13.14
N ALA A 3 3.51 -6.97 -12.38
CA ALA A 3 4.28 -5.72 -12.37
C ALA A 3 5.71 -5.86 -11.80
N LEU A 4 5.92 -6.70 -10.77
CA LEU A 4 7.25 -6.99 -10.23
C LEU A 4 8.09 -7.79 -11.23
N TRP A 5 7.46 -8.78 -11.86
CA TRP A 5 8.09 -9.57 -12.93
C TRP A 5 8.50 -8.66 -14.10
N MET A 6 7.61 -7.78 -14.57
CA MET A 6 7.92 -6.86 -15.66
C MET A 6 9.02 -5.88 -15.27
N THR A 7 9.01 -5.40 -14.02
CA THR A 7 10.08 -4.54 -13.50
C THR A 7 11.44 -5.25 -13.52
N ALA A 8 11.48 -6.55 -13.20
CA ALA A 8 12.72 -7.33 -13.13
C ALA A 8 13.26 -7.78 -14.51
N PHE A 9 12.38 -8.06 -15.47
CA PHE A 9 12.76 -8.75 -16.71
C PHE A 9 12.56 -7.94 -18.00
N TYR A 10 11.86 -6.80 -17.98
CA TYR A 10 11.70 -5.95 -19.18
C TYR A 10 12.70 -4.78 -19.23
N PRO A 11 13.05 -4.30 -20.45
CA PRO A 11 13.86 -3.10 -20.64
C PRO A 11 13.28 -1.90 -19.87
N ARG A 12 14.17 -1.04 -19.35
CA ARG A 12 13.81 0.03 -18.39
C ARG A 12 12.73 0.97 -18.97
N VAL A 13 11.64 1.06 -18.22
CA VAL A 13 10.52 2.00 -18.42
C VAL A 13 10.94 3.40 -17.94
N PRO A 14 10.39 4.51 -18.48
CA PRO A 14 10.77 5.87 -18.10
C PRO A 14 10.71 6.15 -16.59
N GLY A 15 11.61 7.01 -16.09
CA GLY A 15 11.76 7.37 -14.67
C GLY A 15 13.03 6.85 -13.97
N GLY A 16 13.95 6.23 -14.71
CA GLY A 16 15.28 5.87 -14.22
C GLY A 16 15.29 4.85 -13.07
N ALA A 17 16.42 4.79 -12.34
CA ALA A 17 16.64 3.82 -11.26
C ALA A 17 15.69 4.01 -10.08
N LEU A 18 15.30 5.25 -9.76
CA LEU A 18 14.43 5.55 -8.62
C LEU A 18 13.01 4.99 -8.82
N ALA A 19 12.45 5.13 -10.02
CA ALA A 19 11.17 4.54 -10.37
C ALA A 19 11.18 3.01 -10.27
N HIS A 20 12.33 2.38 -10.58
CA HIS A 20 12.51 0.93 -10.44
C HIS A 20 12.51 0.52 -8.97
N VAL A 21 13.24 1.23 -8.10
CA VAL A 21 13.23 0.99 -6.65
C VAL A 21 11.83 1.15 -6.06
N PHE A 22 11.08 2.18 -6.46
CA PHE A 22 9.69 2.33 -6.02
C PHE A 22 8.80 1.16 -6.45
N ARG A 23 8.89 0.69 -7.70
CA ARG A 23 8.13 -0.47 -8.17
C ARG A 23 8.44 -1.73 -7.35
N LEU A 24 9.71 -1.96 -7.03
CA LEU A 24 10.10 -3.08 -6.16
C LEU A 24 9.57 -2.91 -4.74
N GLY A 25 9.74 -1.74 -4.13
CA GLY A 25 9.29 -1.46 -2.77
C GLY A 25 7.78 -1.55 -2.61
N PHE A 26 7.01 -0.87 -3.44
CA PHE A 26 5.54 -0.90 -3.37
C PHE A 26 4.97 -2.25 -3.83
N GLY A 27 5.58 -2.89 -4.83
CA GLY A 27 5.17 -4.22 -5.28
C GLY A 27 5.41 -5.29 -4.22
N THR A 28 6.54 -5.25 -3.51
CA THR A 28 6.80 -6.16 -2.38
C THR A 28 5.89 -5.86 -1.20
N GLY A 29 5.61 -4.59 -0.91
CA GLY A 29 4.61 -4.19 0.09
C GLY A 29 3.21 -4.73 -0.21
N MET A 30 2.80 -4.77 -1.49
CA MET A 30 1.55 -5.38 -1.91
C MET A 30 1.57 -6.90 -1.69
N ALA A 31 2.64 -7.58 -2.07
CA ALA A 31 2.79 -9.02 -1.84
C ALA A 31 2.73 -9.36 -0.33
N ALA A 32 3.46 -8.62 0.49
CA ALA A 32 3.44 -8.77 1.95
C ALA A 32 2.04 -8.53 2.52
N SER A 33 1.33 -7.50 2.05
CA SER A 33 -0.05 -7.22 2.48
C SER A 33 -0.99 -8.38 2.16
N ILE A 34 -0.88 -8.98 0.97
CA ILE A 34 -1.70 -10.14 0.59
C ILE A 34 -1.37 -11.35 1.48
N ILE A 35 -0.08 -11.64 1.69
CA ILE A 35 0.37 -12.78 2.53
C ILE A 35 -0.14 -12.62 3.97
N LEU A 36 0.04 -11.44 4.57
CA LEU A 36 -0.40 -11.18 5.93
C LEU A 36 -1.92 -11.18 6.06
N GLY A 37 -2.64 -10.71 5.03
CA GLY A 37 -4.09 -10.83 4.95
C GLY A 37 -4.56 -12.30 4.90
N PHE A 38 -3.85 -13.14 4.15
CA PHE A 38 -4.14 -14.57 4.06
C PHE A 38 -3.87 -15.31 5.38
N VAL A 39 -2.75 -15.01 6.05
CA VAL A 39 -2.44 -15.57 7.38
C VAL A 39 -3.51 -15.16 8.39
N ALA A 40 -3.96 -13.90 8.37
CA ALA A 40 -5.00 -13.41 9.28
C ALA A 40 -6.33 -14.15 9.12
N ILE A 41 -6.79 -14.39 7.89
CA ILE A 41 -8.06 -15.11 7.67
C ILE A 41 -7.96 -16.59 8.04
N ARG A 42 -6.79 -17.24 7.83
CA ARG A 42 -6.55 -18.60 8.35
C ARG A 42 -6.67 -18.68 9.86
N ASN A 43 -6.26 -17.63 10.57
CA ASN A 43 -6.41 -17.51 12.02
C ASN A 43 -7.80 -17.01 12.45
N ARG A 44 -8.77 -16.91 11.52
CA ARG A 44 -10.13 -16.38 11.71
C ARG A 44 -10.17 -14.91 12.18
N ASP A 45 -9.10 -14.15 12.00
CA ASP A 45 -9.04 -12.72 12.30
C ASP A 45 -9.47 -11.90 11.06
N VAL A 46 -10.79 -11.74 10.93
CA VAL A 46 -11.41 -11.04 9.79
C VAL A 46 -11.07 -9.54 9.80
N ALA A 47 -10.95 -8.92 10.98
CA ALA A 47 -10.63 -7.50 11.10
C ALA A 47 -9.22 -7.21 10.55
N ARG A 48 -8.24 -8.02 10.97
CA ARG A 48 -6.86 -7.89 10.48
C ARG A 48 -6.73 -8.27 9.01
N HIS A 49 -7.46 -9.28 8.54
CA HIS A 49 -7.54 -9.61 7.12
C HIS A 49 -7.99 -8.40 6.29
N ARG A 50 -9.10 -7.75 6.67
CA ARG A 50 -9.63 -6.58 5.97
C ARG A 50 -8.63 -5.42 5.94
N ALA A 51 -7.93 -5.17 7.04
CA ALA A 51 -6.92 -4.12 7.10
C ALA A 51 -5.74 -4.39 6.14
N TRP A 52 -5.27 -5.64 6.05
CA TRP A 52 -4.21 -6.00 5.11
C TRP A 52 -4.68 -5.96 3.65
N MET A 53 -5.88 -6.44 3.36
CA MET A 53 -6.45 -6.38 2.01
C MET A 53 -6.71 -4.94 1.55
N ALA A 54 -7.13 -4.05 2.45
CA ALA A 54 -7.28 -2.63 2.14
C ALA A 54 -5.94 -2.00 1.72
N ARG A 55 -4.83 -2.31 2.43
CA ARG A 55 -3.48 -1.85 2.04
C ARG A 55 -3.06 -2.37 0.67
N ALA A 56 -3.30 -3.65 0.39
CA ALA A 56 -3.02 -4.24 -0.91
C ALA A 56 -3.81 -3.53 -2.04
N TYR A 57 -5.10 -3.26 -1.81
CA TYR A 57 -5.96 -2.57 -2.77
C TYR A 57 -5.51 -1.13 -3.02
N ALA A 58 -5.16 -0.39 -1.96
CA ALA A 58 -4.62 0.98 -2.08
C ALA A 58 -3.34 1.03 -2.91
N LEU A 59 -2.41 0.08 -2.71
CA LEU A 59 -1.20 -0.04 -3.51
C LEU A 59 -1.50 -0.36 -4.99
N ALA A 60 -2.55 -1.13 -5.26
CA ALA A 60 -2.98 -1.45 -6.63
C ALA A 60 -3.60 -0.23 -7.33
N LEU A 61 -4.41 0.54 -6.59
CA LEU A 61 -4.99 1.80 -7.08
C LEU A 61 -3.96 2.89 -7.36
N GLY A 62 -2.75 2.79 -6.81
CA GLY A 62 -1.65 3.72 -7.08
C GLY A 62 -1.39 3.96 -8.58
N ALA A 63 -1.58 2.94 -9.43
CA ALA A 63 -1.45 3.08 -10.88
C ALA A 63 -2.49 4.06 -11.49
N GLY A 64 -3.72 4.10 -10.94
CA GLY A 64 -4.73 5.06 -11.37
C GLY A 64 -4.39 6.49 -10.93
N THR A 65 -3.91 6.66 -9.70
CA THR A 65 -3.48 7.97 -9.18
C THR A 65 -2.21 8.50 -9.85
N GLN A 66 -1.41 7.62 -10.44
CA GLN A 66 -0.22 7.98 -11.22
C GLN A 66 -0.56 8.82 -12.45
N VAL A 67 -1.73 8.60 -13.08
CA VAL A 67 -2.19 9.41 -14.21
C VAL A 67 -2.31 10.88 -13.81
N LEU A 68 -2.89 11.14 -12.62
CA LEU A 68 -3.08 12.50 -12.10
C LEU A 68 -1.76 13.10 -11.61
N THR A 69 -0.99 12.35 -10.81
CA THR A 69 0.26 12.86 -10.23
C THR A 69 1.33 13.11 -11.28
N GLN A 70 1.51 12.23 -12.27
CA GLN A 70 2.44 12.47 -13.37
C GLN A 70 1.93 13.55 -14.32
N GLY A 71 0.63 13.55 -14.65
CA GLY A 71 0.05 14.57 -15.53
C GLY A 71 0.21 15.99 -14.97
N ILE A 72 -0.25 16.21 -13.73
CA ILE A 72 -0.14 17.51 -13.05
C ILE A 72 1.33 17.82 -12.73
N GLY A 73 2.08 16.85 -12.19
CA GLY A 73 3.46 17.08 -11.77
C GLY A 73 4.38 17.43 -12.92
N ASN A 74 4.27 16.74 -14.06
CA ASN A 74 5.08 17.09 -15.25
C ASN A 74 4.65 18.42 -15.86
N ALA A 75 3.37 18.79 -15.78
CA ALA A 75 2.90 20.10 -16.25
C ALA A 75 3.43 21.27 -15.39
N VAL A 76 3.54 21.07 -14.07
CA VAL A 76 3.98 22.12 -13.14
C VAL A 76 5.50 22.20 -13.01
N PHE A 77 6.18 21.05 -12.90
CA PHE A 77 7.62 20.97 -12.63
C PHE A 77 8.46 20.62 -13.86
N GLY A 78 7.83 20.43 -15.02
CA GLY A 78 8.48 20.00 -16.25
C GLY A 78 8.78 18.50 -16.29
N PRO A 79 8.84 17.90 -17.50
CA PRO A 79 9.18 16.49 -17.65
C PRO A 79 10.67 16.27 -17.37
N SER A 80 10.97 15.57 -16.28
CA SER A 80 12.31 15.06 -16.00
C SER A 80 12.23 13.64 -15.43
N GLU A 81 13.32 12.87 -15.48
CA GLU A 81 13.37 11.54 -14.86
C GLU A 81 13.06 11.60 -13.37
N LEU A 82 13.61 12.61 -12.67
CA LEU A 82 13.39 12.81 -11.24
C LEU A 82 11.95 13.17 -10.94
N THR A 83 11.37 14.15 -11.66
CA THR A 83 9.95 14.54 -11.52
C THR A 83 9.06 13.32 -11.74
N THR A 84 9.32 12.55 -12.80
CA THR A 84 8.54 11.34 -13.13
C THR A 84 8.63 10.30 -12.02
N ALA A 85 9.82 10.03 -11.48
CA ALA A 85 10.01 9.06 -10.40
C ALA A 85 9.33 9.50 -9.10
N LEU A 86 9.46 10.78 -8.73
CA LEU A 86 8.83 11.32 -7.53
C LEU A 86 7.30 11.33 -7.64
N MET A 87 6.75 11.73 -8.79
CA MET A 87 5.30 11.70 -9.03
C MET A 87 4.75 10.26 -9.05
N LEU A 88 5.51 9.32 -9.63
CA LEU A 88 5.20 7.89 -9.58
C LEU A 88 5.11 7.40 -8.12
N GLY A 89 6.11 7.73 -7.30
CA GLY A 89 6.16 7.40 -5.88
C GLY A 89 5.02 8.05 -5.08
N ALA A 90 4.73 9.33 -5.36
CA ALA A 90 3.65 10.08 -4.73
C ALA A 90 2.28 9.43 -4.97
N GLY A 91 2.02 8.90 -6.17
CA GLY A 91 0.79 8.17 -6.46
C GLY A 91 0.53 7.01 -5.49
N TRP A 92 1.54 6.20 -5.19
CA TRP A 92 1.42 5.13 -4.17
C TRP A 92 1.38 5.68 -2.75
N GLY A 93 2.23 6.65 -2.43
CA GLY A 93 2.30 7.26 -1.09
C GLY A 93 0.97 7.87 -0.66
N ILE A 94 0.28 8.60 -1.56
CA ILE A 94 -1.04 9.18 -1.32
C ILE A 94 -2.06 8.09 -0.99
N ASN A 95 -2.14 7.04 -1.81
CA ASN A 95 -3.08 5.93 -1.57
C ASN A 95 -2.80 5.24 -0.23
N LEU A 96 -1.52 5.02 0.11
CA LEU A 96 -1.14 4.38 1.37
C LEU A 96 -1.48 5.27 2.57
N ALA A 97 -1.28 6.58 2.48
CA ALA A 97 -1.65 7.52 3.53
C ALA A 97 -3.17 7.53 3.76
N VAL A 98 -3.96 7.57 2.67
CA VAL A 98 -5.42 7.55 2.74
C VAL A 98 -5.92 6.25 3.36
N VAL A 99 -5.43 5.10 2.93
CA VAL A 99 -5.89 3.82 3.48
C VAL A 99 -5.50 3.65 4.94
N GLU A 100 -4.31 4.09 5.33
CA GLU A 100 -3.86 4.02 6.72
C GLU A 100 -4.68 4.95 7.62
N TYR A 101 -5.04 6.15 7.13
CA TYR A 101 -5.99 7.03 7.79
C TYR A 101 -7.36 6.37 7.97
N ILE A 102 -7.92 5.77 6.92
CA ILE A 102 -9.20 5.06 6.99
C ILE A 102 -9.11 3.88 7.96
N ILE A 103 -8.01 3.13 7.95
CA ILE A 103 -7.80 2.01 8.85
C ILE A 103 -7.80 2.48 10.30
N ARG A 104 -7.05 3.55 10.61
CA ARG A 104 -6.99 4.12 11.97
C ARG A 104 -8.32 4.70 12.43
N ALA A 105 -9.08 5.31 11.51
CA ALA A 105 -10.36 5.95 11.82
C ALA A 105 -11.53 4.95 11.93
N ARG A 106 -11.52 3.87 11.14
CA ARG A 106 -12.66 2.94 11.01
C ARG A 106 -12.42 1.57 11.63
N PHE A 107 -11.17 1.20 11.88
CA PHE A 107 -10.78 -0.06 12.53
C PHE A 107 -9.92 0.24 13.77
N PRO A 108 -10.43 1.01 14.76
CA PRO A 108 -9.75 1.06 16.04
C PRO A 108 -9.63 -0.39 16.53
N ALA A 109 -8.40 -0.78 16.88
CA ALA A 109 -8.09 -2.12 17.33
C ALA A 109 -9.18 -2.59 18.31
N SER A 110 -9.68 -3.81 18.14
CA SER A 110 -10.60 -4.49 19.07
C SER A 110 -9.95 -4.76 20.44
N ALA A 111 -9.15 -3.82 20.95
CA ALA A 111 -8.42 -3.78 22.21
C ALA A 111 -9.34 -3.71 23.45
N ARG A 112 -10.58 -4.19 23.33
CA ARG A 112 -11.49 -4.38 24.46
C ARG A 112 -12.05 -5.81 24.55
N ALA A 113 -11.40 -6.78 23.90
CA ALA A 113 -11.61 -8.19 24.22
C ALA A 113 -10.49 -8.63 25.18
N ARG A 114 -10.72 -8.36 26.47
CA ARG A 114 -10.24 -9.06 27.68
C ARG A 114 -10.34 -8.09 28.86
N THR A 115 -11.57 -7.76 29.24
CA THR A 115 -11.84 -7.48 30.65
C THR A 115 -11.53 -8.79 31.37
N PRO A 116 -10.56 -8.87 32.29
CA PRO A 116 -10.53 -9.97 33.22
C PRO A 116 -11.81 -9.81 34.04
N VAL A 117 -12.75 -10.73 33.87
CA VAL A 117 -13.78 -10.94 34.89
C VAL A 117 -13.01 -11.31 36.14
N SER A 118 -12.80 -10.32 37.01
CA SER A 118 -12.36 -10.61 38.37
C SER A 118 -13.52 -11.36 38.99
N ALA A 119 -13.39 -12.69 39.01
CA ALA A 119 -14.29 -13.55 39.76
C ALA A 119 -14.19 -13.10 41.21
N THR A 120 -15.26 -12.48 41.70
CA THR A 120 -15.53 -12.30 43.12
C THR A 120 -15.47 -13.68 43.75
N ALA A 121 -14.45 -13.92 44.56
CA ALA A 121 -14.34 -15.11 45.40
C ALA A 121 -14.50 -14.67 46.86
N ALA A 122 -15.60 -15.16 47.44
CA ALA A 122 -15.91 -15.36 48.86
C ALA A 122 -15.86 -14.15 49.81
#